data_AF-A0A2M8PNB2-F1
#
_entry.id   AF-A0A2M8PNB2-F1
#
_cell.length_a   1.000
_cell.length_b   1.000
_cell.length_c   1.000
_cell.angle_alpha   90.00
_cell.angle_beta   90.00
_cell.angle_gamma   90.00
#
_symmetry.space_group_name_H-M   'P 1'
#
loop_
_entity.id
_entity.type
_entity.pdbx_description
1 polymer ?
#
loop_
_entity_poly.entity_id
_entity_poly.type
_entity_poly.pdbx_seq_one_letter_code
_entity_poly.pdbx_strand_id
1 'polypeptide(L)'
;MTELNFCIMNGYILYVVLMMIIAAIMLFSGGMTSQPVDEANRQKCHPSYSGACLNPNASDYDCVNGSGNGPYYTGGVRVVGPDVFGLDRDNDGWGCE
;
A
#
# COMPACT_ATOMS: atom_id res chain seq x y z
N MET A 1 -53.72 -5.76 23.60
CA MET A 1 -52.88 -5.36 22.44
C MET A 1 -52.05 -4.09 22.70
N THR A 2 -52.16 -3.45 23.88
CA THR A 2 -51.42 -2.22 24.23
C THR A 2 -50.10 -2.49 24.96
N GLU A 3 -50.03 -3.52 25.80
CA GLU A 3 -48.83 -3.87 26.59
C GLU A 3 -47.66 -4.37 25.73
N LEU A 4 -47.95 -5.13 24.67
CA LEU A 4 -46.92 -5.64 23.75
C LEU A 4 -46.32 -4.52 22.88
N ASN A 5 -47.16 -3.59 22.43
CA ASN A 5 -46.72 -2.41 21.68
C ASN A 5 -45.90 -1.46 22.57
N PHE A 6 -46.24 -1.30 23.85
CA PHE A 6 -45.43 -0.47 24.76
C PHE A 6 -44.04 -1.07 25.00
N CYS A 7 -43.92 -2.39 25.18
CA CYS A 7 -42.63 -3.07 25.33
C CYS A 7 -41.77 -2.99 24.05
N ILE A 8 -42.39 -3.20 22.88
CA ILE A 8 -41.71 -3.11 21.57
C ILE A 8 -41.30 -1.67 21.27
N MET A 9 -42.14 -0.67 21.58
CA MET A 9 -41.82 0.75 21.34
C MET A 9 -40.68 1.22 22.24
N ASN A 10 -40.66 0.84 23.53
CA ASN A 10 -39.54 1.18 24.42
C ASN A 10 -38.24 0.46 24.02
N GLY A 11 -38.33 -0.83 23.62
CA GLY A 11 -37.18 -1.58 23.12
C GLY A 11 -36.65 -1.05 21.78
N TYR A 12 -37.54 -0.68 20.86
CA TYR A 12 -37.20 -0.11 19.56
C TYR A 12 -36.59 1.29 19.71
N ILE A 13 -37.12 2.13 20.60
CA ILE A 13 -36.55 3.43 20.93
C ILE A 13 -35.14 3.25 21.52
N LEU A 14 -34.96 2.31 22.45
CA LEU A 14 -33.64 2.01 23.02
C LEU A 14 -32.65 1.50 21.96
N TYR A 15 -33.10 0.66 21.03
CA TYR A 15 -32.30 0.15 19.91
C TYR A 15 -31.91 1.27 18.93
N VAL A 16 -32.85 2.14 18.55
CA VAL A 16 -32.60 3.28 17.65
C VAL A 16 -31.63 4.28 18.31
N VAL A 17 -31.81 4.59 19.59
CA VAL A 17 -30.90 5.46 20.34
C VAL A 17 -29.50 4.85 20.44
N LEU A 18 -29.40 3.54 20.73
CA LEU A 18 -28.13 2.82 20.76
C LEU A 18 -27.43 2.83 19.39
N MET A 19 -28.17 2.59 18.30
CA MET A 19 -27.63 2.60 16.94
C MET A 19 -27.16 4.00 16.52
N MET A 20 -27.87 5.05 16.91
CA MET A 20 -27.45 6.43 16.65
C MET A 20 -26.19 6.81 17.44
N ILE A 21 -26.06 6.34 18.68
CA ILE A 21 -24.84 6.53 19.49
C ILE A 21 -23.66 5.75 18.88
N ILE A 22 -23.85 4.49 18.49
CA ILE A 22 -22.81 3.69 17.84
C ILE A 22 -22.41 4.32 16.49
N ALA A 23 -23.37 4.77 15.69
CA ALA A 23 -23.08 5.49 14.44
C ALA A 23 -22.30 6.78 14.69
N ALA A 24 -22.65 7.56 15.72
CA ALA A 24 -21.88 8.73 16.12
C ALA A 24 -20.45 8.34 16.57
N ILE A 25 -20.28 7.27 17.35
CA ILE A 25 -18.95 6.77 17.76
C ILE A 25 -18.11 6.36 16.54
N MET A 26 -18.71 5.69 15.56
CA MET A 26 -18.03 5.31 14.31
C MET A 26 -17.67 6.52 13.43
N LEU A 27 -18.47 7.60 13.48
CA LEU A 27 -18.18 8.87 12.80
C LEU A 27 -17.08 9.70 13.49
N PHE A 28 -16.94 9.61 14.81
CA PHE A 28 -15.83 10.21 15.57
C PHE A 28 -14.53 9.39 15.51
N SER A 29 -14.62 8.12 15.09
CA SER A 29 -13.47 7.25 14.82
C SER A 29 -13.01 7.35 13.35
N GLY A 30 -13.16 8.53 12.75
CA GLY A 30 -12.58 8.86 11.46
C GLY A 30 -11.07 9.06 11.59
N GLY A 31 -10.31 7.98 11.64
CA GLY A 31 -8.87 8.05 11.47
C GLY A 31 -8.17 6.92 12.17
N MET A 32 -8.03 5.77 11.50
CA MET A 32 -6.75 5.24 11.00
C MET A 32 -7.10 4.21 9.92
N THR A 33 -7.48 4.65 8.72
CA THR A 33 -7.07 3.83 7.58
C THR A 33 -5.55 3.85 7.63
N SER A 34 -4.93 2.74 7.99
CA SER A 34 -3.53 2.53 7.69
C SER A 34 -3.43 2.61 6.17
N GLN A 35 -3.14 3.81 5.64
CA GLN A 35 -2.47 3.89 4.36
C GLN A 35 -1.28 2.93 4.50
N PRO A 36 -1.10 1.96 3.58
CA PRO A 36 0.18 1.29 3.52
C PRO A 36 1.20 2.42 3.47
N VAL A 37 2.07 2.44 4.46
CA VAL A 37 3.19 3.37 4.52
C VAL A 37 3.83 3.32 3.15
N ASP A 38 3.69 4.42 2.42
CA ASP A 38 4.66 4.79 1.41
C ASP A 38 5.97 4.93 2.17
N GLU A 39 6.66 3.79 2.34
CA GLU A 39 8.05 3.65 2.77
C GLU A 39 8.99 4.19 1.68
N ALA A 40 8.51 5.19 0.96
CA ALA A 40 9.18 6.02 -0.02
C ALA A 40 10.18 6.99 0.61
N ASN A 41 10.10 7.22 1.93
CA ASN A 41 10.84 8.30 2.61
C ASN A 41 11.75 7.82 3.76
N ARG A 42 12.12 6.54 3.79
CA ARG A 42 13.38 6.12 4.41
C ARG A 42 14.18 5.52 3.28
N GLN A 43 15.33 6.09 2.95
CA GLN A 43 16.20 5.70 1.84
C GLN A 43 16.74 4.27 2.00
N LYS A 44 15.85 3.28 1.93
CA LYS A 44 16.17 1.87 1.79
C LYS A 44 16.00 1.57 0.32
N CYS A 45 17.10 1.15 -0.28
CA CYS A 45 17.10 0.63 -1.64
C CYS A 45 15.93 -0.33 -1.84
N HIS A 46 15.36 -0.35 -3.04
CA HIS A 46 14.25 -1.23 -3.35
C HIS A 46 14.64 -2.69 -2.99
N PRO A 47 13.86 -3.38 -2.13
CA PRO A 47 14.29 -4.63 -1.49
C PRO A 47 14.48 -5.77 -2.49
N SER A 48 13.88 -5.70 -3.67
CA SER A 48 14.08 -6.70 -4.74
C SER A 48 15.42 -6.59 -5.46
N TYR A 49 16.24 -5.58 -5.17
CA TYR A 49 17.51 -5.38 -5.87
C TYR A 49 18.65 -5.22 -4.87
N SER A 50 19.74 -5.93 -5.14
CA SER A 50 20.96 -5.93 -4.35
C SER A 50 22.16 -5.57 -5.24
N GLY A 51 23.21 -4.99 -4.65
CA GLY A 51 24.37 -4.51 -5.40
C GLY A 51 24.26 -3.06 -5.89
N ALA A 52 23.05 -2.60 -6.24
CA ALA A 52 22.77 -1.20 -6.55
C ALA A 52 21.59 -0.67 -5.71
N CYS A 53 21.69 0.58 -5.27
CA CYS A 53 20.61 1.21 -4.51
C CYS A 53 19.58 1.84 -5.45
N LEU A 54 18.58 1.06 -5.86
CA LEU A 54 17.49 1.56 -6.69
C LEU A 54 16.45 2.28 -5.82
N ASN A 55 16.03 3.46 -6.25
CA ASN A 55 15.00 4.23 -5.59
C ASN A 55 13.65 3.52 -5.80
N PRO A 56 12.94 3.12 -4.72
CA PRO A 56 11.66 2.45 -4.85
C PRO A 56 10.57 3.32 -5.49
N ASN A 57 10.74 4.64 -5.52
CA ASN A 57 9.80 5.57 -6.15
C ASN A 57 10.18 5.97 -7.57
N ALA A 58 11.25 5.41 -8.13
CA ALA A 58 11.59 5.69 -9.52
C ALA A 58 10.51 5.09 -10.43
N SER A 59 10.12 5.84 -11.46
CA SER A 59 9.19 5.32 -12.47
C SER A 59 9.84 4.30 -13.38
N ASP A 60 11.14 4.43 -13.62
CA ASP A 60 11.90 3.58 -14.54
C ASP A 60 13.40 3.67 -14.24
N TYR A 61 14.12 2.58 -14.46
CA TYR A 61 15.57 2.50 -14.41
C TYR A 61 16.06 1.81 -15.68
N ASP A 62 17.04 2.41 -16.33
CA ASP A 62 17.66 1.85 -17.51
C ASP A 62 19.10 1.41 -17.27
N CYS A 63 19.60 0.51 -18.09
CA CYS A 63 20.98 0.06 -18.01
C CYS A 63 21.92 1.10 -18.61
N VAL A 64 23.07 1.38 -17.96
CA VAL A 64 24.07 2.35 -18.49
C VAL A 64 24.61 2.00 -19.89
N ASN A 65 24.56 0.74 -20.29
CA ASN A 65 24.96 0.27 -21.63
C ASN A 65 23.76 -0.02 -22.55
N GLY A 66 22.54 0.29 -22.11
CA GLY A 66 21.30 0.05 -22.86
C GLY A 66 20.87 1.27 -23.69
N SER A 67 19.92 1.04 -24.59
CA SER A 67 19.26 2.10 -25.39
C SER A 67 18.06 2.75 -24.68
N GLY A 68 18.06 2.71 -23.36
CA GLY A 68 16.99 3.23 -22.53
C GLY A 68 16.78 4.74 -22.65
N ASN A 69 15.59 5.22 -22.28
CA ASN A 69 15.23 6.66 -22.28
C ASN A 69 14.80 7.15 -20.89
N GLY A 70 15.05 6.35 -19.88
CA GLY A 70 14.61 6.50 -18.52
C GLY A 70 15.32 7.65 -17.82
N PRO A 71 14.70 8.19 -16.76
CA PRO A 71 15.25 9.30 -16.00
C PRO A 71 16.49 8.90 -15.17
N TYR A 72 16.67 7.61 -14.90
CA TYR A 72 17.76 7.08 -14.08
C TYR A 72 18.41 5.88 -14.75
N TYR A 73 19.72 5.75 -14.56
CA TYR A 73 20.51 4.65 -15.09
C TYR A 73 21.18 3.87 -13.96
N THR A 74 21.26 2.54 -14.09
CA THR A 74 21.96 1.64 -13.18
C THR A 74 22.95 0.77 -13.94
N GLY A 75 24.04 0.38 -13.28
CA GLY A 75 24.93 -0.69 -13.75
C GLY A 75 24.41 -2.06 -13.34
N GLY A 76 25.28 -3.06 -13.45
CA GLY A 76 24.98 -4.44 -13.05
C GLY A 76 24.36 -4.51 -11.66
N VAL A 77 23.17 -5.09 -11.59
CA VAL A 77 22.37 -5.19 -10.36
C VAL A 77 21.94 -6.64 -10.18
N ARG A 78 21.81 -7.09 -8.94
CA ARG A 78 21.34 -8.43 -8.64
C ARG A 78 19.89 -8.40 -8.18
N VAL A 79 19.02 -9.02 -8.96
CA VAL A 79 17.59 -9.14 -8.67
C VAL A 79 17.39 -10.29 -7.67
N VAL A 80 16.85 -9.96 -6.50
CA VAL A 80 16.61 -10.90 -5.38
C VAL A 80 15.13 -11.07 -5.06
N GLY A 81 14.27 -10.29 -5.71
CA GLY A 81 12.82 -10.31 -5.54
C GLY A 81 12.13 -10.05 -6.87
N PRO A 82 10.88 -9.54 -6.87
CA PRO A 82 10.19 -9.20 -8.11
C PRO A 82 10.91 -8.10 -8.89
N ASP A 83 11.11 -8.33 -10.19
CA ASP A 83 11.67 -7.36 -11.14
C ASP A 83 10.60 -6.34 -11.56
N VAL A 84 10.37 -5.35 -10.69
CA VAL A 84 9.43 -4.25 -10.92
C VAL A 84 9.92 -3.26 -11.99
N PHE A 85 11.24 -3.19 -12.23
CA PHE A 85 11.86 -2.24 -13.15
C PHE A 85 12.22 -2.88 -14.50
N GLY A 86 12.04 -4.19 -14.67
CA GLY A 86 12.27 -4.86 -15.94
C GLY A 86 13.75 -4.92 -16.35
N LEU A 87 14.66 -4.92 -15.36
CA LEU A 87 16.11 -4.89 -15.58
C LEU A 87 16.68 -6.27 -15.95
N ASP A 88 15.98 -7.35 -15.58
CA ASP A 88 16.38 -8.75 -15.76
C ASP A 88 15.35 -9.44 -16.67
N ARG A 89 15.59 -9.35 -17.98
CA ARG A 89 14.62 -9.83 -19.00
C ARG A 89 14.60 -11.34 -19.13
N ASP A 90 15.72 -11.99 -18.87
CA ASP A 90 15.92 -13.44 -18.96
C ASP A 90 15.69 -14.15 -17.62
N ASN A 91 15.48 -13.40 -16.54
CA ASN A 91 15.11 -13.86 -15.20
C ASN A 91 16.17 -14.78 -14.57
N ASP A 92 17.45 -14.48 -14.81
CA ASP A 92 18.57 -15.24 -14.29
C ASP A 92 19.05 -14.73 -12.91
N GLY A 93 18.50 -13.60 -12.47
CA GLY A 93 18.81 -12.91 -11.21
C GLY A 93 19.83 -11.78 -11.36
N TRP A 94 20.28 -11.46 -12.58
CA TRP A 94 21.19 -10.35 -12.88
C TRP A 94 20.54 -9.40 -13.90
N GLY A 95 20.45 -8.13 -13.50
CA GLY A 95 19.99 -7.07 -14.37
C GLY A 95 21.16 -6.26 -14.92
N CYS A 96 20.99 -5.73 -16.13
CA CYS A 96 21.96 -4.86 -16.79
C CYS A 96 23.34 -5.48 -17.03
N GLU A 97 23.33 -6.64 -17.69
CA GLU A 97 24.52 -7.35 -18.19
C GLU A 97 25.16 -6.70 -19.43
#